data_AF-A0A2M7HP94-F1
#
_entry.id   AF-A0A2M7HP94-F1
#
_cell.length_a   1.000
_cell.length_b   1.000
_cell.length_c   1.000
_cell.angle_alpha   90.00
_cell.angle_beta   90.00
_cell.angle_gamma   90.00
#
_symmetry.space_group_name_H-M   'P 1'
#
loop_
_entity.id
_entity.type
_entity.pdbx_description
1 polymer ?
#
loop_
_entity_poly.entity_id
_entity_poly.type
_entity_poly.pdbx_seq_one_letter_code
_entity_poly.pdbx_strand_id
1 'polypeptide(L)'
;MLDHEFKYDYVISSNQDDYNTWHLFSGFCANAFGGMLLKEAEKKGVNILYETPGKSLIVEDGVIKGVKAVNVDNEEINIYSKSVIIATGGYGNNVNMMERLGIKNAKDYYVRGNHNKTGDGLNMAFSVNAASDGLGVPFAFFSTPPDEKIPYLSAMWAIGQGYYLKATSEGKRFENEMLSSHWSDELRILMREKTSYHYVIFDSIVIEKIKNCGSVINTFMPTLGKISEIYSLLQEGEKKDMFLKQIL
;
A
#
# COMPACT_ATOMS: atom_id res chain seq x y z
N MET A 1 -15.56 -22.58 -7.84
CA MET A 1 -14.32 -21.78 -7.89
C MET A 1 -14.06 -21.47 -9.34
N LEU A 2 -13.49 -20.32 -9.66
CA LEU A 2 -13.04 -20.08 -11.03
C LEU A 2 -11.89 -21.06 -11.32
N ASP A 3 -12.05 -21.95 -12.30
CA ASP A 3 -11.00 -22.87 -12.79
C ASP A 3 -9.93 -22.10 -13.59
N HIS A 4 -9.35 -21.08 -12.96
CA HIS A 4 -8.23 -20.35 -13.51
C HIS A 4 -6.95 -20.95 -12.92
N GLU A 5 -6.04 -21.40 -13.78
CA GLU A 5 -4.74 -21.97 -13.37
C GLU A 5 -3.83 -20.89 -12.79
N PHE A 6 -4.11 -20.46 -11.55
CA PHE A 6 -3.19 -19.63 -10.80
C PHE A 6 -1.97 -20.47 -10.42
N LYS A 7 -0.78 -20.01 -10.86
CA LYS A 7 0.49 -20.56 -10.40
C LYS A 7 0.96 -19.76 -9.19
N TYR A 8 1.33 -20.47 -8.14
CA TYR A 8 1.90 -19.90 -6.93
C TYR A 8 3.38 -20.28 -6.86
N ASP A 9 4.25 -19.29 -6.70
CA ASP A 9 5.69 -19.54 -6.50
C ASP A 9 5.95 -19.95 -5.04
N TYR A 10 5.16 -19.43 -4.10
CA TYR A 10 5.32 -19.68 -2.67
C TYR A 10 3.99 -19.75 -1.93
N VAL A 11 3.93 -20.60 -0.91
CA VAL A 11 2.91 -20.52 0.15
C VAL A 11 3.65 -20.40 1.47
N ILE A 12 3.55 -19.22 2.08
CA ILE A 12 4.32 -18.86 3.28
C ILE A 12 3.38 -18.34 4.36
N SER A 13 3.92 -18.19 5.56
CA SER A 13 3.25 -17.52 6.66
C SER A 13 3.70 -16.06 6.75
N SER A 14 2.81 -15.21 7.26
CA SER A 14 3.16 -13.83 7.63
C SER A 14 3.91 -13.74 8.96
N ASN A 15 3.84 -14.78 9.80
CA ASN A 15 4.48 -14.88 11.12
C ASN A 15 5.28 -16.18 11.25
N GLN A 16 6.37 -16.15 12.03
CA GLN A 16 7.31 -17.29 12.16
C GLN A 16 6.67 -18.57 12.72
N ASP A 17 5.58 -18.46 13.49
CA ASP A 17 4.91 -19.58 14.18
C ASP A 17 3.47 -19.82 13.69
N ASP A 18 3.12 -19.34 12.49
CA ASP A 18 1.76 -19.40 11.97
C ASP A 18 1.67 -20.29 10.70
N TYR A 19 0.46 -20.71 10.35
CA TYR A 19 0.21 -21.60 9.23
C TYR A 19 0.54 -20.91 7.89
N ASN A 20 1.17 -21.66 6.98
CA ASN A 20 1.42 -21.21 5.62
C ASN A 20 0.09 -21.05 4.87
N THR A 21 -0.46 -19.84 4.90
CA THR A 21 -1.77 -19.49 4.32
C THR A 21 -1.64 -18.40 3.26
N TRP A 22 -0.48 -17.77 3.13
CA TRP A 22 -0.27 -16.68 2.20
C TRP A 22 0.31 -17.17 0.88
N HIS A 23 -0.53 -17.08 -0.16
CA HIS A 23 -0.23 -17.61 -1.49
C HIS A 23 0.33 -16.50 -2.40
N LEU A 24 1.61 -16.60 -2.74
CA LEU A 24 2.27 -15.64 -3.62
C LEU A 24 2.22 -16.13 -5.07
N PHE A 25 1.50 -15.39 -5.90
CA PHE A 25 1.38 -15.69 -7.33
C PHE A 25 2.71 -15.56 -8.06
N SER A 26 2.89 -16.38 -9.08
CA SER A 26 4.03 -16.29 -9.97
C SER A 26 4.07 -14.93 -10.69
N GLY A 27 5.15 -14.18 -10.48
CA GLY A 27 5.27 -12.79 -10.93
C GLY A 27 4.38 -11.78 -10.17
N PHE A 28 3.97 -12.11 -8.95
CA PHE A 28 3.21 -11.27 -8.01
C PHE A 28 1.81 -10.88 -8.48
N CYS A 29 1.15 -10.06 -7.66
CA CYS A 29 -0.21 -9.57 -7.88
C CYS A 29 -0.39 -8.84 -9.22
N ALA A 30 0.65 -8.20 -9.74
CA ALA A 30 0.59 -7.50 -11.03
C ALA A 30 0.29 -8.47 -12.19
N ASN A 31 0.98 -9.62 -12.25
CA ASN A 31 0.71 -10.64 -13.26
C ASN A 31 -0.63 -11.35 -13.03
N ALA A 32 -0.95 -11.69 -11.78
CA ALA A 32 -2.18 -12.41 -11.46
C ALA A 32 -3.44 -11.57 -11.74
N PHE A 33 -3.54 -10.36 -11.17
CA PHE A 33 -4.74 -9.54 -11.27
C PHE A 33 -4.73 -8.65 -12.51
N GLY A 34 -3.63 -7.96 -12.80
CA GLY A 34 -3.53 -7.05 -13.95
C GLY A 34 -3.42 -7.78 -15.28
N GLY A 35 -2.76 -8.94 -15.29
CA GLY A 35 -2.57 -9.75 -16.50
C GLY A 35 -3.68 -10.78 -16.73
N MET A 36 -3.83 -11.74 -15.83
CA MET A 36 -4.70 -12.91 -16.08
C MET A 36 -6.18 -12.56 -16.04
N LEU A 37 -6.66 -11.87 -14.99
CA LEU A 37 -8.08 -11.56 -14.88
C LEU A 37 -8.59 -10.62 -15.99
N LEU A 38 -7.76 -9.66 -16.40
CA LEU A 38 -8.10 -8.77 -17.50
C LEU A 38 -8.31 -9.55 -18.81
N LYS A 39 -7.35 -10.41 -19.16
CA LYS A 39 -7.45 -11.27 -20.35
C LYS A 39 -8.68 -12.19 -20.31
N GLU A 40 -9.00 -12.75 -19.14
CA GLU A 40 -10.18 -13.60 -19.00
C GLU A 40 -11.50 -12.82 -19.12
N ALA A 41 -11.54 -11.58 -18.61
CA ALA A 41 -12.68 -10.69 -18.80
C ALA A 41 -12.89 -10.36 -20.29
N GLU A 42 -11.82 -10.01 -21.01
CA GLU A 42 -11.85 -9.74 -22.45
C GLU A 42 -12.32 -10.97 -23.25
N LYS A 43 -11.79 -12.18 -22.95
CA LYS A 43 -12.23 -13.44 -23.58
C LYS A 43 -13.71 -13.73 -23.37
N LYS A 44 -14.26 -13.35 -22.21
CA LYS A 44 -15.68 -13.50 -21.89
C LYS A 44 -16.55 -12.40 -22.51
N GLY A 45 -15.97 -11.47 -23.26
CA GLY A 45 -16.70 -10.39 -23.94
C GLY A 45 -17.11 -9.24 -23.02
N VAL A 46 -16.42 -9.05 -21.88
CA VAL A 46 -16.65 -7.89 -21.03
C VAL A 46 -16.22 -6.63 -21.78
N ASN A 47 -17.12 -5.66 -21.90
CA ASN A 47 -16.80 -4.36 -22.47
C ASN A 47 -16.09 -3.49 -21.42
N ILE A 48 -14.85 -3.09 -21.70
CA ILE A 48 -14.02 -2.30 -20.79
C ILE A 48 -13.82 -0.91 -21.39
N LEU A 49 -14.35 0.11 -20.71
CA LEU A 49 -14.19 1.50 -21.07
C LEU A 49 -13.07 2.12 -20.23
N TYR A 50 -11.90 2.31 -20.85
CA TYR A 50 -10.79 3.04 -20.24
C TYR A 50 -11.05 4.54 -20.29
N GLU A 51 -10.34 5.30 -19.45
CA GLU A 51 -10.43 6.78 -19.41
C GLU A 51 -11.87 7.31 -19.31
N THR A 52 -12.76 6.50 -18.74
CA THR A 52 -14.20 6.76 -18.64
C THR A 52 -14.63 6.73 -17.17
N PRO A 53 -14.18 7.67 -16.32
CA PRO A 53 -14.54 7.69 -14.92
C PRO A 53 -16.06 7.81 -14.71
N GLY A 54 -16.63 6.88 -13.93
CA GLY A 54 -17.98 7.01 -13.39
C GLY A 54 -18.08 8.21 -12.44
N LYS A 55 -19.11 9.04 -12.60
CA LYS A 55 -19.30 10.29 -11.85
C LYS A 55 -20.47 10.25 -10.87
N SER A 56 -21.56 9.60 -11.24
CA SER A 56 -22.75 9.49 -10.39
C SER A 56 -23.61 8.28 -10.74
N LEU A 57 -24.42 7.83 -9.79
CA LEU A 57 -25.44 6.80 -10.02
C LEU A 57 -26.67 7.44 -10.68
N ILE A 58 -27.28 6.73 -11.62
CA ILE A 58 -28.59 7.08 -12.18
C ILE A 58 -29.63 6.41 -11.28
N VAL A 59 -30.53 7.21 -10.68
CA VAL A 59 -31.54 6.74 -9.73
C VAL A 59 -32.92 7.20 -10.16
N GLU A 60 -33.86 6.26 -10.23
CA GLU A 60 -35.26 6.51 -10.57
C GLU A 60 -36.14 5.77 -9.56
N ASP A 61 -37.06 6.48 -8.92
CA ASP A 61 -38.00 5.92 -7.92
C ASP A 61 -37.28 5.11 -6.81
N GLY A 62 -36.11 5.57 -6.38
CA GLY A 62 -35.28 4.90 -5.38
C GLY A 62 -34.54 3.65 -5.88
N VAL A 63 -34.64 3.35 -7.18
CA VAL A 63 -33.97 2.21 -7.82
C VAL A 63 -32.77 2.70 -8.62
N ILE A 64 -31.60 2.09 -8.41
CA ILE A 64 -30.41 2.34 -9.24
C ILE A 64 -30.64 1.76 -10.63
N LYS A 65 -30.52 2.60 -11.66
CA LYS A 65 -30.72 2.25 -13.08
C LYS A 65 -29.43 2.23 -13.89
N GLY A 66 -28.32 2.67 -13.31
CA GLY A 66 -27.07 2.75 -14.04
C GLY A 66 -26.06 3.73 -13.45
N VAL A 67 -25.09 4.12 -14.27
CA VAL A 67 -24.02 5.05 -13.94
C VAL A 67 -23.90 6.09 -15.04
N LYS A 68 -23.77 7.35 -14.64
CA LYS A 68 -23.31 8.44 -15.51
C LYS A 68 -21.79 8.50 -15.43
N ALA A 69 -21.12 8.42 -16.56
CA ALA A 69 -19.68 8.52 -16.73
C ALA A 69 -19.33 9.66 -17.68
N VAL A 70 -18.04 9.99 -17.75
CA VAL A 70 -17.52 11.00 -18.68
C VAL A 70 -16.28 10.41 -19.35
N ASN A 71 -16.16 10.54 -20.67
CA ASN A 71 -14.98 10.06 -21.42
C ASN A 71 -13.84 11.09 -21.43
N VAL A 72 -12.74 10.75 -22.11
CA VAL A 72 -11.55 11.62 -22.26
C VAL A 72 -11.85 12.96 -22.93
N ASP A 73 -12.88 13.02 -23.79
CA ASP A 73 -13.33 14.22 -24.51
C ASP A 73 -14.31 15.09 -23.69
N ASN A 74 -14.52 14.74 -22.41
CA ASN A 74 -15.51 15.35 -21.50
C ASN A 74 -16.98 15.18 -21.93
N GLU A 75 -17.29 14.19 -22.77
CA GLU A 75 -18.66 13.86 -23.15
C GLU A 75 -19.32 12.98 -22.08
N GLU A 76 -20.58 13.28 -21.77
CA GLU A 76 -21.37 12.50 -20.82
C GLU A 76 -21.84 11.18 -21.46
N ILE A 77 -21.63 10.08 -20.75
CA ILE A 77 -22.07 8.74 -21.15
C ILE A 77 -23.00 8.19 -20.06
N ASN A 78 -24.24 7.88 -20.43
CA ASN A 78 -25.19 7.23 -19.54
C ASN A 78 -25.23 5.72 -19.81
N ILE A 79 -24.79 4.92 -18.85
CA ILE A 79 -24.73 3.46 -18.94
C ILE A 79 -25.86 2.89 -18.07
N TYR A 80 -26.92 2.40 -18.72
CA TYR A 80 -28.04 1.76 -18.03
C TYR A 80 -27.75 0.29 -17.74
N SER A 81 -28.11 -0.16 -16.54
CA SER A 81 -27.95 -1.54 -16.10
C SER A 81 -28.98 -1.93 -15.06
N LYS A 82 -29.21 -3.24 -14.89
CA LYS A 82 -30.06 -3.77 -13.81
C LYS A 82 -29.39 -3.73 -12.44
N SER A 83 -28.06 -3.62 -12.42
CA SER A 83 -27.24 -3.67 -11.21
C SER A 83 -25.93 -2.92 -11.45
N VAL A 84 -25.42 -2.28 -10.40
CA VAL A 84 -24.14 -1.56 -10.42
C VAL A 84 -23.27 -2.11 -9.29
N ILE A 85 -22.02 -2.42 -9.61
CA ILE A 85 -21.02 -2.87 -8.64
C ILE A 85 -19.97 -1.77 -8.50
N ILE A 86 -19.80 -1.24 -7.29
CA ILE A 86 -18.76 -0.26 -6.98
C ILE A 86 -17.51 -0.99 -6.51
N ALA A 87 -16.47 -1.01 -7.35
CA ALA A 87 -15.19 -1.68 -7.09
C ALA A 87 -13.99 -0.71 -7.21
N THR A 88 -14.16 0.53 -6.72
CA THR A 88 -13.24 1.65 -7.01
C THR A 88 -12.01 1.73 -6.08
N GLY A 89 -11.95 0.91 -5.04
CA GLY A 89 -10.93 1.01 -3.98
C GLY A 89 -11.22 2.16 -3.00
N GLY A 90 -10.17 2.62 -2.31
CA GLY A 90 -10.28 3.56 -1.17
C GLY A 90 -10.13 5.04 -1.50
N TYR A 91 -9.80 5.82 -0.47
CA TYR A 91 -9.70 7.29 -0.46
C TYR A 91 -8.34 7.81 0.05
N GLY A 92 -7.31 6.96 0.09
CA GLY A 92 -6.01 7.29 0.68
C GLY A 92 -5.31 8.49 0.03
N ASN A 93 -5.55 8.77 -1.26
CA ASN A 93 -4.95 9.92 -1.94
C ASN A 93 -5.77 11.23 -1.79
N ASN A 94 -6.87 11.24 -1.04
CA ASN A 94 -7.70 12.42 -0.83
C ASN A 94 -7.59 12.90 0.62
N VAL A 95 -6.60 13.77 0.87
CA VAL A 95 -6.31 14.35 2.20
C VAL A 95 -7.57 14.98 2.81
N ASN A 96 -8.34 15.75 2.05
CA ASN A 96 -9.56 16.37 2.54
C ASN A 96 -10.61 15.34 3.00
N MET A 97 -10.76 14.25 2.25
CA MET A 97 -11.67 13.17 2.63
C MET A 97 -11.16 12.39 3.83
N MET A 98 -9.85 12.14 3.92
CA MET A 98 -9.23 11.52 5.10
C MET A 98 -9.48 12.33 6.37
N GLU A 99 -9.25 13.65 6.33
CA GLU A 99 -9.51 14.56 7.45
C GLU A 99 -10.99 14.59 7.83
N ARG A 100 -11.88 14.70 6.84
CA ARG A 100 -13.34 14.66 7.04
C ARG A 100 -13.79 13.35 7.69
N LEU A 101 -13.13 12.24 7.40
CA LEU A 101 -13.40 10.93 7.98
C LEU A 101 -12.63 10.66 9.28
N GLY A 102 -11.98 11.67 9.86
CA GLY A 102 -11.37 11.61 11.19
C GLY A 102 -9.92 11.13 11.24
N ILE A 103 -9.26 10.98 10.10
CA ILE A 103 -7.84 10.65 10.05
C ILE A 103 -7.03 11.91 10.39
N LYS A 104 -6.38 11.88 11.56
CA LYS A 104 -5.51 12.97 12.02
C LYS A 104 -4.22 12.99 11.20
N ASN A 105 -3.67 14.17 10.97
CA ASN A 105 -2.40 14.35 10.27
C ASN A 105 -2.39 13.72 8.87
N ALA A 106 -3.53 13.73 8.16
CA ALA A 106 -3.70 13.06 6.87
C ALA A 106 -2.64 13.46 5.83
N LYS A 107 -2.19 14.72 5.85
CA LYS A 107 -1.11 15.25 5.00
C LYS A 107 0.26 14.60 5.22
N ASP A 108 0.48 13.99 6.39
CA ASP A 108 1.76 13.37 6.77
C ASP A 108 1.80 11.89 6.34
N TYR A 109 0.68 11.33 5.85
CA TYR A 109 0.65 9.98 5.30
C TYR A 109 1.25 9.96 3.90
N TYR A 110 2.31 9.19 3.74
CA TYR A 110 2.84 8.86 2.43
C TYR A 110 2.10 7.67 1.83
N VAL A 111 1.27 7.92 0.81
CA VAL A 111 0.47 6.88 0.17
C VAL A 111 1.32 6.19 -0.90
N ARG A 112 1.64 4.92 -0.67
CA ARG A 112 2.48 4.14 -1.57
C ARG A 112 1.66 3.05 -2.27
N GLY A 113 1.94 2.81 -3.55
CA GLY A 113 1.32 1.74 -4.35
C GLY A 113 -0.13 1.99 -4.78
N ASN A 114 -0.78 3.02 -4.23
CA ASN A 114 -2.11 3.47 -4.60
C ASN A 114 -2.00 4.81 -5.33
N HIS A 115 -2.47 4.83 -6.58
CA HIS A 115 -2.58 6.06 -7.37
C HIS A 115 -4.06 6.40 -7.54
N ASN A 116 -4.39 7.69 -7.44
CA ASN A 116 -5.73 8.24 -7.70
C ASN A 116 -6.86 7.56 -6.91
N LYS A 117 -6.59 7.09 -5.69
CA LYS A 117 -7.62 6.60 -4.76
C LYS A 117 -8.24 7.77 -4.02
N THR A 118 -9.14 8.47 -4.71
CA THR A 118 -9.75 9.73 -4.25
C THR A 118 -11.12 9.56 -3.59
N GLY A 119 -11.63 8.33 -3.49
CA GLY A 119 -12.92 8.03 -2.87
C GLY A 119 -14.12 8.23 -3.78
N ASP A 120 -13.95 8.28 -5.11
CA ASP A 120 -15.02 8.59 -6.06
C ASP A 120 -16.23 7.67 -5.92
N GLY A 121 -16.02 6.35 -5.86
CA GLY A 121 -17.10 5.39 -5.65
C GLY A 121 -17.75 5.46 -4.28
N LEU A 122 -16.99 5.84 -3.24
CA LEU A 122 -17.57 6.10 -1.91
C LEU A 122 -18.49 7.33 -1.95
N ASN A 123 -18.08 8.41 -2.62
CA ASN A 123 -18.93 9.58 -2.79
C ASN A 123 -20.18 9.26 -3.62
N MET A 124 -20.07 8.41 -4.66
CA MET A 124 -21.25 7.90 -5.39
C MET A 124 -22.18 7.06 -4.50
N ALA A 125 -21.65 6.27 -3.58
CA ALA A 125 -22.46 5.51 -2.65
C ALA A 125 -23.13 6.42 -1.60
N PHE A 126 -22.41 7.39 -1.05
CA PHE A 126 -22.95 8.33 -0.06
C PHE A 126 -24.03 9.24 -0.65
N SER A 127 -23.94 9.60 -1.93
CA SER A 127 -24.97 10.44 -2.58
C SER A 127 -26.35 9.76 -2.65
N VAL A 128 -26.40 8.44 -2.50
CA VAL A 128 -27.64 7.64 -2.41
C VAL A 128 -27.89 7.10 -1.01
N ASN A 129 -27.29 7.73 0.01
CA ASN A 129 -27.43 7.39 1.43
C ASN A 129 -26.97 5.97 1.80
N ALA A 130 -25.99 5.41 1.07
CA ALA A 130 -25.38 4.15 1.47
C ALA A 130 -24.76 4.28 2.86
N ALA A 131 -25.05 3.31 3.74
CA ALA A 131 -24.39 3.21 5.03
C ALA A 131 -22.89 2.95 4.85
N SER A 132 -22.10 3.37 5.83
CA SER A 132 -20.67 3.09 5.89
C SER A 132 -20.28 2.54 7.25
N ASP A 133 -19.23 1.75 7.26
CA ASP A 133 -18.60 1.23 8.46
C ASP A 133 -17.09 1.11 8.23
N GLY A 134 -16.31 1.13 9.30
CA GLY A 134 -14.84 0.96 9.25
C GLY A 134 -14.06 2.09 8.55
N LEU A 135 -14.68 3.24 8.30
CA LEU A 135 -13.98 4.43 7.78
C LEU A 135 -13.16 5.11 8.89
N GLY A 136 -12.17 5.93 8.49
CA GLY A 136 -11.35 6.68 9.44
C GLY A 136 -10.23 5.88 10.12
N VAL A 137 -10.05 4.61 9.75
CA VAL A 137 -8.98 3.75 10.28
C VAL A 137 -7.98 3.46 9.16
N PRO A 138 -6.88 4.22 9.07
CA PRO A 138 -5.85 3.94 8.07
C PRO A 138 -5.05 2.70 8.49
N PHE A 139 -4.75 1.85 7.51
CA PHE A 139 -3.69 0.88 7.62
C PHE A 139 -2.39 1.50 7.10
N ALA A 140 -1.40 1.68 7.97
CA ALA A 140 -0.14 2.34 7.64
C ALA A 140 1.06 1.51 8.09
N PHE A 141 2.05 1.42 7.21
CA PHE A 141 3.36 0.85 7.52
C PHE A 141 4.27 1.97 8.06
N PHE A 142 5.02 1.69 9.12
CA PHE A 142 6.06 2.57 9.63
C PHE A 142 7.44 2.01 9.27
N SER A 143 8.43 2.90 9.27
CA SER A 143 9.81 2.62 8.84
C SER A 143 10.00 2.32 7.34
N THR A 144 9.03 2.61 6.48
CA THR A 144 9.27 2.57 5.04
C THR A 144 9.91 3.88 4.58
N PRO A 145 11.02 3.84 3.82
CA PRO A 145 11.57 5.05 3.23
C PRO A 145 10.51 5.81 2.40
N PRO A 146 10.38 7.15 2.56
CA PRO A 146 9.42 7.96 1.84
C PRO A 146 9.90 8.31 0.42
N ASP A 147 10.39 7.33 -0.32
CA ASP A 147 10.82 7.50 -1.72
C ASP A 147 10.18 6.41 -2.59
N GLU A 148 9.31 6.83 -3.51
CA GLU A 148 8.64 6.00 -4.52
C GLU A 148 9.63 5.21 -5.39
N LYS A 149 10.87 5.71 -5.56
CA LYS A 149 11.92 5.03 -6.32
C LYS A 149 12.47 3.79 -5.62
N ILE A 150 12.33 3.72 -4.30
CA ILE A 150 12.72 2.52 -3.56
C ILE A 150 11.71 1.43 -3.95
N PRO A 151 12.13 0.27 -4.45
CA PRO A 151 11.20 -0.78 -4.81
C PRO A 151 10.49 -1.35 -3.58
N TYR A 152 9.23 -1.77 -3.75
CA TYR A 152 8.57 -2.65 -2.79
C TYR A 152 9.40 -3.93 -2.64
N LEU A 153 9.50 -4.46 -1.42
CA LEU A 153 10.26 -5.69 -1.13
C LEU A 153 11.77 -5.59 -1.40
N SER A 154 12.28 -4.37 -1.56
CA SER A 154 13.72 -4.12 -1.55
C SER A 154 14.28 -4.42 -0.16
N ALA A 155 15.56 -4.73 -0.10
CA ALA A 155 16.22 -4.91 1.19
C ALA A 155 16.23 -3.63 2.04
N MET A 156 16.09 -2.44 1.44
CA MET A 156 15.88 -1.21 2.20
C MET A 156 14.54 -1.20 2.95
N TRP A 157 13.48 -1.69 2.31
CA TRP A 157 12.17 -1.85 2.95
C TRP A 157 12.22 -2.83 4.12
N ALA A 158 12.97 -3.92 3.93
CA ALA A 158 13.24 -4.87 5.00
C ALA A 158 14.01 -4.24 6.16
N ILE A 159 15.12 -3.52 5.89
CA ILE A 159 15.92 -2.87 6.92
C ILE A 159 15.05 -1.94 7.76
N GLY A 160 14.21 -1.14 7.11
CA GLY A 160 13.24 -0.28 7.78
C GLY A 160 12.42 -1.04 8.83
N GLN A 161 11.87 -2.19 8.46
CA GLN A 161 11.02 -3.02 9.33
C GLN A 161 11.80 -3.95 10.27
N GLY A 162 13.12 -3.83 10.31
CA GLY A 162 13.99 -4.65 11.13
C GLY A 162 13.81 -4.43 12.62
N TYR A 163 14.28 -5.42 13.38
CA TYR A 163 14.51 -5.29 14.83
C TYR A 163 15.82 -4.52 15.09
N TYR A 164 15.96 -3.35 14.49
CA TYR A 164 17.12 -2.46 14.62
C TYR A 164 16.76 -1.22 15.42
N LEU A 165 17.75 -0.60 16.05
CA LEU A 165 17.56 0.59 16.88
C LEU A 165 16.82 1.68 16.13
N LYS A 166 15.77 2.23 16.73
CA LYS A 166 15.02 3.35 16.15
C LYS A 166 15.12 4.58 17.02
N ALA A 167 15.35 5.73 16.39
CA ALA A 167 15.54 7.00 17.09
C ALA A 167 14.78 8.15 16.45
N THR A 168 14.35 9.11 17.26
CA THR A 168 13.79 10.39 16.81
C THR A 168 14.87 11.28 16.18
N SER A 169 14.48 12.43 15.63
CA SER A 169 15.41 13.47 15.15
C SER A 169 16.37 14.00 16.21
N GLU A 170 16.03 13.87 17.48
CA GLU A 170 16.87 14.26 18.62
C GLU A 170 17.79 13.12 19.09
N GLY A 171 17.82 11.99 18.37
CA GLY A 171 18.65 10.83 18.72
C GLY A 171 18.11 10.03 19.91
N LYS A 172 16.84 10.18 20.27
CA LYS A 172 16.22 9.44 21.38
C LYS A 172 15.53 8.18 20.88
N ARG A 173 15.78 7.05 21.55
CA ARG A 173 15.00 5.82 21.34
C ARG A 173 13.58 6.01 21.84
N PHE A 174 12.60 5.47 21.12
CA PHE A 174 11.18 5.64 21.44
C PHE A 174 10.42 4.31 21.62
N GLU A 175 10.97 3.17 21.20
CA GLU A 175 10.30 1.87 21.33
C GLU A 175 11.23 0.74 21.75
N ASN A 176 10.63 -0.40 22.09
CA ASN A 176 11.33 -1.68 22.17
C ASN A 176 11.31 -2.31 20.77
N GLU A 177 12.46 -2.36 20.12
CA GLU A 177 12.59 -2.75 18.71
C GLU A 177 12.28 -4.24 18.49
N MET A 178 12.14 -5.06 19.54
CA MET A 178 11.56 -6.41 19.43
C MET A 178 10.07 -6.40 19.06
N LEU A 179 9.41 -5.24 19.15
CA LEU A 179 8.01 -5.03 18.79
C LEU A 179 7.85 -4.40 17.39
N SER A 180 8.91 -4.25 16.59
CA SER A 180 8.84 -3.61 15.26
C SER A 180 7.89 -4.30 14.27
N SER A 181 7.47 -5.54 14.54
CA SER A 181 6.41 -6.24 13.79
C SER A 181 5.00 -5.74 14.11
N HIS A 182 4.80 -5.02 15.22
CA HIS A 182 3.53 -4.43 15.66
C HIS A 182 3.40 -2.97 15.17
N TRP A 183 3.18 -2.79 13.87
CA TRP A 183 3.19 -1.45 13.23
C TRP A 183 2.18 -0.45 13.83
N SER A 184 1.07 -0.93 14.39
CA SER A 184 0.11 -0.06 15.07
C SER A 184 0.65 0.53 16.36
N ASP A 185 1.53 -0.19 17.08
CA ASP A 185 2.17 0.31 18.29
C ASP A 185 3.23 1.37 17.94
N GLU A 186 4.01 1.11 16.89
CA GLU A 186 4.97 2.07 16.36
C GLU A 186 4.26 3.38 15.91
N LEU A 187 3.16 3.27 15.16
CA LEU A 187 2.30 4.41 14.79
C LEU A 187 1.91 5.21 16.04
N ARG A 188 1.45 4.50 17.07
CA ARG A 188 0.98 5.12 18.30
C ARG A 188 2.10 5.89 19.02
N ILE A 189 3.32 5.35 19.01
CA ILE A 189 4.46 5.98 19.66
C ILE A 189 4.92 7.22 18.89
N LEU A 190 5.07 7.13 17.56
CA LEU A 190 5.48 8.28 16.74
C LEU A 190 4.47 9.43 16.83
N MET A 191 3.16 9.10 16.86
CA MET A 191 2.10 10.08 17.08
C MET A 191 2.19 10.76 18.46
N ARG A 192 2.71 10.08 19.50
CA ARG A 192 2.96 10.68 20.83
C ARG A 192 4.19 11.57 20.84
N GLU A 193 5.24 11.15 20.15
CA GLU A 193 6.46 11.94 19.95
C GLU A 193 6.25 13.13 19.00
N LYS A 194 5.05 13.26 18.42
CA LYS A 194 4.66 14.34 17.49
C LYS A 194 5.60 14.44 16.29
N THR A 195 6.08 13.29 15.82
CA THR A 195 6.90 13.18 14.61
C THR A 195 6.20 12.25 13.61
N SER A 196 6.41 12.51 12.32
CA SER A 196 5.95 11.69 11.20
C SER A 196 7.06 10.78 10.65
N TYR A 197 8.27 10.85 11.18
CA TYR A 197 9.42 10.05 10.76
C TYR A 197 10.35 9.71 11.93
N HIS A 198 11.19 8.71 11.72
CA HIS A 198 12.27 8.30 12.61
C HIS A 198 13.44 7.75 11.79
N TYR A 199 14.55 7.49 12.48
CA TYR A 199 15.76 6.92 11.90
C TYR A 199 15.91 5.47 12.35
N VAL A 200 16.27 4.60 11.42
CA VAL A 200 16.67 3.22 11.71
C VAL A 200 18.20 3.17 11.72
N ILE A 201 18.77 2.73 12.83
CA ILE A 201 20.21 2.71 13.10
C ILE A 201 20.70 1.26 13.11
N PHE A 202 21.67 0.97 12.25
CA PHE A 202 22.30 -0.33 12.11
C PHE A 202 23.78 -0.14 11.72
N ASP A 203 24.58 -1.18 11.91
CA ASP A 203 26.01 -1.17 11.61
C ASP A 203 26.35 -1.98 10.34
N SER A 204 27.65 -2.08 10.03
CA SER A 204 28.13 -2.85 8.88
C SER A 204 27.82 -4.34 8.98
N ILE A 205 27.64 -4.89 10.18
CA ILE A 205 27.32 -6.31 10.39
C ILE A 205 25.94 -6.62 9.78
N VAL A 206 24.98 -5.73 9.95
CA VAL A 206 23.65 -5.87 9.33
C VAL A 206 23.75 -5.92 7.81
N ILE A 207 24.56 -5.03 7.23
CA ILE A 207 24.76 -4.99 5.77
C ILE A 207 25.41 -6.29 5.28
N GLU A 208 26.45 -6.77 5.96
CA GLU A 208 27.11 -8.04 5.64
C GLU A 208 26.18 -9.24 5.78
N LYS A 209 25.35 -9.27 6.82
CA LYS A 209 24.36 -10.33 7.01
C LYS A 209 23.34 -10.34 5.88
N ILE A 210 22.82 -9.18 5.48
CA ILE A 210 21.89 -9.08 4.35
C ILE A 210 22.57 -9.52 3.05
N LYS A 211 23.85 -9.20 2.85
CA LYS A 211 24.60 -9.68 1.68
C LYS A 211 24.76 -11.20 1.63
N ASN A 212 25.05 -11.81 2.77
CA ASN A 212 25.41 -13.23 2.80
C ASN A 212 24.19 -14.14 2.90
N CYS A 213 23.12 -13.66 3.55
CA CYS A 213 21.95 -14.46 3.89
C CYS A 213 20.64 -13.97 3.25
N GLY A 214 20.66 -12.83 2.53
CA GLY A 214 19.43 -12.13 2.16
C GLY A 214 18.82 -11.38 3.35
N SER A 215 17.66 -10.75 3.18
CA SER A 215 16.99 -10.15 4.35
C SER A 215 16.59 -11.25 5.33
N VAL A 216 17.13 -11.15 6.55
CA VAL A 216 16.83 -12.08 7.65
C VAL A 216 15.67 -11.54 8.51
N ILE A 217 14.99 -10.50 8.03
CA ILE A 217 13.93 -9.84 8.78
C ILE A 217 12.62 -10.49 8.40
N ASN A 218 11.98 -11.04 9.41
CA ASN A 218 10.69 -11.70 9.36
C ASN A 218 9.58 -10.66 9.16
N THR A 219 9.61 -9.97 8.02
CA THR A 219 8.57 -9.02 7.63
C THR A 219 7.43 -9.76 6.97
N PHE A 220 6.22 -9.19 7.05
CA PHE A 220 5.00 -9.65 6.38
C PHE A 220 5.14 -9.91 4.88
N MET A 221 6.26 -9.54 4.24
CA MET A 221 6.52 -9.81 2.83
C MET A 221 7.94 -10.31 2.59
N PRO A 222 8.16 -11.37 1.77
CA PRO A 222 9.50 -11.82 1.44
C PRO A 222 10.21 -10.75 0.62
N THR A 223 11.40 -10.34 1.05
CA THR A 223 12.28 -9.53 0.20
C THR A 223 12.78 -10.35 -0.96
N LEU A 224 12.69 -9.79 -2.16
CA LEU A 224 13.13 -10.43 -3.40
C LEU A 224 14.08 -9.54 -4.21
N GLY A 225 14.41 -8.35 -3.70
CA GLY A 225 15.41 -7.48 -4.30
C GLY A 225 16.80 -8.12 -4.27
N LYS A 226 17.59 -7.91 -5.33
CA LYS A 226 19.01 -8.30 -5.33
C LYS A 226 19.76 -7.43 -4.32
N ILE A 227 20.58 -8.06 -3.49
CA ILE A 227 21.48 -7.42 -2.52
C ILE A 227 22.29 -6.27 -3.15
N SER A 228 22.65 -6.36 -4.43
CA SER A 228 23.41 -5.33 -5.16
C SER A 228 22.70 -3.97 -5.22
N GLU A 229 21.37 -3.93 -5.15
CA GLU A 229 20.58 -2.70 -5.22
C GLU A 229 20.57 -1.93 -3.89
N ILE A 230 20.92 -2.58 -2.78
CA ILE A 230 20.99 -1.94 -1.45
C ILE A 230 22.03 -0.82 -1.45
N TYR A 231 23.18 -1.04 -2.09
CA TYR A 231 24.28 -0.06 -2.06
C TYR A 231 23.96 1.20 -2.85
N SER A 232 23.35 1.08 -4.03
CA SER A 232 22.88 2.24 -4.78
C SER A 232 21.84 3.04 -3.99
N LEU A 233 20.94 2.35 -3.28
CA LEU A 233 19.90 2.99 -2.47
C LEU A 233 20.46 3.61 -1.18
N LEU A 234 21.45 3.00 -0.54
CA LEU A 234 22.16 3.58 0.61
C LEU A 234 22.93 4.85 0.20
N GLN A 235 23.67 4.79 -0.91
CA GLN A 235 24.39 5.96 -1.45
C GLN A 235 23.45 7.08 -1.89
N GLU A 236 22.29 6.75 -2.46
CA GLU A 236 21.25 7.74 -2.75
C GLU A 236 20.66 8.36 -1.49
N GLY A 237 20.38 7.54 -0.47
CA GLY A 237 19.84 8.05 0.78
C GLY A 237 20.86 8.90 1.56
N GLU A 238 22.15 8.56 1.53
CA GLU A 238 23.24 9.41 2.07
C GLU A 238 23.30 10.77 1.34
N LYS A 239 23.11 10.79 0.01
CA LYS A 239 23.09 12.04 -0.78
C LYS A 239 21.84 12.89 -0.54
N LYS A 240 20.72 12.26 -0.16
CA LYS A 240 19.41 12.91 0.08
C LYS A 240 19.16 13.22 1.57
N ASP A 241 20.16 13.05 2.44
CA ASP A 241 20.02 13.20 3.90
C ASP A 241 18.96 12.25 4.51
N MET A 242 18.65 11.15 3.82
CA MET A 242 17.78 10.08 4.27
C MET A 242 18.51 9.07 5.17
N PHE A 243 19.85 9.15 5.27
CA PHE A 243 20.68 8.38 6.19
C PHE A 243 21.68 9.27 6.92
N LEU A 244 21.81 9.01 8.23
CA LEU A 244 22.79 9.64 9.11
C LEU A 244 24.21 9.20 8.71
N LYS A 245 25.00 10.22 8.37
CA LYS A 245 26.46 10.24 8.24
C LYS A 245 27.13 9.33 9.26
N GLN A 246 27.93 8.38 8.79
CA GLN A 246 28.84 7.57 9.61
C GLN A 246 29.56 8.46 10.63
N ILE A 247 29.36 8.19 11.92
CA ILE A 247 30.30 8.60 12.95
C ILE A 247 31.11 7.36 13.32
N LEU A 248 32.37 7.42 12.87
CA LEU A 248 33.54 6.53 13.03
C LEU A 248 33.60 5.27 12.16
#